data_AF-A0A359HK77-F1
#
_entry.id   AF-A0A359HK77-F1
#
_cell.length_a   1.000
_cell.length_b   1.000
_cell.length_c   1.000
_cell.angle_alpha   90.00
_cell.angle_beta   90.00
_cell.angle_gamma   90.00
#
_symmetry.space_group_name_H-M   'P 1'
#
loop_
_entity.id
_entity.type
_entity.pdbx_description
1 polymer ?
#
loop_
_entity_poly.entity_id
_entity_poly.type
_entity_poly.pdbx_seq_one_letter_code
_entity_poly.pdbx_strand_id
1 'polypeptide(L)'
;MVLSLLDETRLTVDGKLIPQEQITLTISGKTLPLTDLESDPVTKWEFGDVGVLTIRQPGGLPAGEHKLELHQHVRTPYIPGGVAGEDAKVLNLSA
;
A
#
# COMPACT_ATOMS: atom_id res chain seq x y z
N MET A 1 14.49 2.60 1.02
CA MET A 1 14.35 1.42 1.93
C MET A 1 14.29 0.14 1.10
N VAL A 2 14.58 -1.03 1.66
CA VAL A 2 14.31 -2.32 0.97
C VAL A 2 12.89 -2.79 1.29
N LEU A 3 12.22 -3.47 0.36
CA LEU A 3 10.80 -3.83 0.52
C LEU A 3 10.54 -4.82 1.66
N SER A 4 11.48 -5.69 1.97
CA SER A 4 11.40 -6.55 3.17
C SER A 4 11.26 -5.79 4.49
N LEU A 5 11.54 -4.48 4.54
CA LEU A 5 11.32 -3.67 5.73
C LEU A 5 9.91 -3.09 5.82
N LEU A 6 9.10 -3.18 4.76
CA LEU A 6 7.68 -2.83 4.79
C LEU A 6 6.94 -3.94 5.53
N ASP A 7 6.56 -3.65 6.76
CA ASP A 7 6.01 -4.61 7.72
C ASP A 7 4.50 -4.71 7.60
N GLU A 8 3.86 -3.57 7.38
CA GLU A 8 2.42 -3.53 7.20
C GLU A 8 2.01 -2.50 6.17
N THR A 9 1.04 -2.86 5.33
CA THR A 9 0.32 -1.95 4.46
C THR A 9 -1.15 -2.35 4.52
N ARG A 10 -1.97 -1.51 5.14
CA ARG A 10 -3.43 -1.69 5.23
C ARG A 10 -4.12 -0.59 4.47
N LEU A 11 -4.94 -0.97 3.49
CA LEU A 11 -5.83 -0.06 2.79
C LEU A 11 -7.27 -0.39 3.17
N THR A 12 -7.99 0.62 3.61
CA THR A 12 -9.42 0.55 3.86
C THR A 12 -10.13 1.43 2.85
N VAL A 13 -11.20 0.93 2.26
CA VAL A 13 -12.09 1.69 1.36
C VAL A 13 -13.50 1.64 1.93
N ASP A 14 -14.10 2.80 2.19
CA ASP A 14 -15.42 2.96 2.82
C ASP A 14 -15.58 2.14 4.11
N GLY A 15 -14.53 2.15 4.95
CA GLY A 15 -14.47 1.40 6.20
C GLY A 15 -14.24 -0.11 6.04
N LYS A 16 -14.06 -0.63 4.83
CA LYS A 16 -13.76 -2.05 4.57
C LYS A 16 -12.28 -2.26 4.27
N LEU A 17 -11.64 -3.11 5.05
CA LEU A 17 -10.25 -3.52 4.83
C LEU A 17 -10.15 -4.31 3.51
N ILE A 18 -9.23 -3.92 2.64
CA ILE A 18 -8.93 -4.64 1.41
C ILE A 18 -7.97 -5.80 1.73
N PRO A 19 -8.30 -7.05 1.35
CA PRO A 19 -7.40 -8.19 1.55
C PRO A 19 -6.08 -8.02 0.80
N GLN A 20 -4.96 -8.33 1.44
CA GLN A 20 -3.63 -8.14 0.84
C GLN A 20 -3.42 -8.97 -0.43
N GLU A 21 -4.09 -10.11 -0.56
CA GLU A 21 -4.06 -10.99 -1.72
C GLU A 21 -4.65 -10.34 -2.98
N GLN A 22 -5.44 -9.27 -2.80
CA GLN A 22 -5.99 -8.47 -3.89
C GLN A 22 -5.06 -7.32 -4.29
N ILE A 23 -3.96 -7.08 -3.57
CA ILE A 23 -3.13 -5.88 -3.77
C ILE A 23 -1.77 -6.26 -4.36
N THR A 24 -1.34 -5.50 -5.37
CA THR A 24 0.04 -5.49 -5.84
C THR A 24 0.66 -4.11 -5.64
N LEU A 25 1.94 -4.06 -5.29
CA LEU A 25 2.73 -2.85 -5.21
C LEU A 25 3.66 -2.75 -6.43
N THR A 26 3.59 -1.62 -7.13
CA THR A 26 4.50 -1.29 -8.21
C THR A 26 5.42 -0.16 -7.79
N ILE A 27 6.73 -0.40 -7.81
CA ILE A 27 7.77 0.60 -7.53
C ILE A 27 8.84 0.48 -8.61
N SER A 28 9.20 1.61 -9.22
CA SER A 28 10.28 1.69 -10.22
C SER A 28 10.17 0.65 -11.33
N GLY A 29 8.93 0.38 -11.76
CA GLY A 29 8.59 -0.59 -12.81
C GLY A 29 8.47 -2.05 -12.36
N LYS A 30 8.88 -2.40 -11.13
CA LYS A 30 8.72 -3.75 -10.58
C LYS A 30 7.38 -3.87 -9.86
N THR A 31 6.56 -4.83 -10.26
CA THR A 31 5.29 -5.16 -9.60
C THR A 31 5.43 -6.42 -8.77
N LEU A 32 4.97 -6.39 -7.52
CA LEU A 32 5.01 -7.52 -6.59
C LEU A 32 3.65 -7.66 -5.88
N PRO A 33 3.18 -8.88 -5.59
CA PRO A 33 2.09 -9.08 -4.64
C PRO A 33 2.45 -8.50 -3.27
N LEU A 34 1.48 -7.88 -2.59
CA LEU A 34 1.73 -7.27 -1.28
C LEU A 34 2.17 -8.32 -0.24
N THR A 35 1.69 -9.56 -0.39
CA THR A 35 2.04 -10.73 0.43
C THR A 35 3.50 -11.16 0.31
N ASP A 36 4.20 -10.74 -0.74
CA ASP A 36 5.54 -11.23 -1.07
C ASP A 36 6.63 -10.24 -0.63
N LEU A 37 6.27 -9.05 -0.15
CA LEU A 37 7.22 -7.95 0.10
C LEU A 37 8.21 -8.26 1.21
N GLU A 38 7.76 -8.90 2.30
CA GLU A 38 8.63 -9.31 3.40
C GLU A 38 9.76 -10.27 2.94
N SER A 39 9.52 -11.00 1.85
CA SER A 39 10.47 -11.93 1.25
C SER A 39 11.38 -11.29 0.19
N ASP A 40 11.28 -9.97 -0.06
CA ASP A 40 12.11 -9.25 -1.03
C ASP A 40 13.18 -8.35 -0.35
N PRO A 41 14.40 -8.87 -0.10
CA PRO A 41 15.46 -8.11 0.54
C PRO A 41 16.24 -7.20 -0.43
N VAL A 42 15.94 -7.23 -1.74
CA VAL A 42 16.79 -6.61 -2.75
C VAL A 42 16.15 -5.36 -3.36
N THR A 43 14.84 -5.38 -3.59
CA THR A 43 14.17 -4.23 -4.22
C THR A 43 14.22 -3.03 -3.31
N LYS A 44 14.75 -1.93 -3.85
CA LYS A 44 14.83 -0.65 -3.16
C LYS A 44 13.67 0.24 -3.60
N TRP A 45 13.00 0.81 -2.62
CA TRP A 45 12.13 1.96 -2.78
C TRP A 45 12.93 3.21 -2.38
N GLU A 46 13.37 3.99 -3.36
CA GLU A 46 14.19 5.17 -3.12
C GLU A 46 13.35 6.38 -2.69
N PHE A 47 13.97 7.34 -2.02
CA PHE A 47 13.28 8.56 -1.61
C PHE A 47 12.81 9.35 -2.84
N GLY A 48 11.54 9.72 -2.87
CA GLY A 48 10.91 10.42 -3.98
C GLY A 48 10.28 9.50 -5.04
N ASP A 49 10.58 8.19 -5.02
CA ASP A 49 9.90 7.25 -5.91
C ASP A 49 8.45 7.05 -5.47
N VAL A 50 7.53 7.04 -6.43
CA VAL A 50 6.11 6.77 -6.18
C VAL A 50 5.88 5.26 -6.17
N GLY A 51 5.30 4.76 -5.08
CA GLY A 51 4.74 3.42 -5.00
C GLY A 51 3.26 3.44 -5.40
N VAL A 52 2.86 2.52 -6.28
CA VAL A 52 1.48 2.39 -6.75
C VAL A 52 0.88 1.09 -6.23
N LEU A 53 -0.16 1.20 -5.39
CA LEU A 53 -0.99 0.05 -5.01
C LEU A 53 -2.06 -0.16 -6.08
N THR A 54 -2.13 -1.37 -6.64
CA THR A 54 -3.17 -1.78 -7.57
C THR A 54 -4.05 -2.83 -6.91
N ILE A 55 -5.36 -2.60 -6.89
CA ILE A 55 -6.34 -3.45 -6.20
C ILE A 55 -7.12 -4.25 -7.24
N ARG A 56 -7.15 -5.58 -7.10
CA ARG A 56 -7.96 -6.50 -7.89
C ARG A 56 -9.37 -6.57 -7.33
N GLN A 57 -10.20 -5.62 -7.74
CA GLN A 57 -11.61 -5.55 -7.38
C GLN A 57 -12.48 -5.60 -8.66
N PRO A 58 -13.10 -6.75 -8.99
CA PRO A 58 -13.99 -6.85 -10.14
C PRO A 58 -15.11 -5.81 -10.07
N GLY A 59 -15.35 -5.09 -11.17
CA GLY A 59 -16.33 -4.00 -11.21
C GLY A 59 -15.87 -2.67 -10.62
N GLY A 60 -14.68 -2.62 -9.99
CA GLY A 60 -14.10 -1.39 -9.46
C GLY A 60 -14.92 -0.75 -8.33
N LEU A 61 -14.76 0.56 -8.18
CA LEU A 61 -15.57 1.40 -7.30
C LEU A 61 -16.70 2.04 -8.13
N PRO A 62 -17.94 2.09 -7.62
CA PRO A 62 -19.03 2.77 -8.31
C PRO A 62 -18.78 4.28 -8.40
N ALA A 63 -19.59 4.99 -9.20
CA ALA A 63 -19.58 6.45 -9.17
C ALA A 63 -20.04 6.96 -7.80
N GLY A 64 -19.44 8.07 -7.35
CA GLY A 64 -19.74 8.70 -6.06
C GLY A 64 -18.51 8.90 -5.17
N GLU A 65 -18.79 9.23 -3.91
CA GLU A 65 -17.78 9.50 -2.91
C GLU A 65 -17.26 8.21 -2.26
N HIS A 66 -15.94 8.08 -2.16
CA HIS A 66 -15.24 6.98 -1.52
C HIS A 66 -14.19 7.49 -0.55
N LYS A 67 -14.20 6.99 0.69
CA LYS A 67 -13.17 7.31 1.68
C LYS A 67 -12.09 6.23 1.65
N LEU A 68 -10.85 6.65 1.44
CA LEU A 68 -9.66 5.80 1.44
C LEU A 68 -8.82 6.11 2.67
N GLU A 69 -8.38 5.08 3.35
CA GLU A 69 -7.51 5.18 4.53
C GLU A 69 -6.34 4.21 4.35
N LEU A 70 -5.12 4.75 4.31
CA LEU A 70 -3.90 4.00 4.15
C LEU A 70 -3.10 4.08 5.46
N HIS A 71 -2.73 2.91 5.99
CA HIS A 71 -1.74 2.78 7.04
C HIS A 71 -0.53 2.03 6.48
N GLN A 72 0.66 2.57 6.69
CA GLN A 72 1.92 1.91 6.37
C GLN A 72 2.84 1.88 7.58
N HIS A 73 3.38 0.70 7.87
CA HIS A 73 4.37 0.50 8.92
C HIS A 73 5.67 -0.02 8.30
N VAL A 74 6.78 0.62 8.67
CA VAL A 74 8.12 0.23 8.22
C VAL A 74 9.01 -0.09 9.41
N ARG A 75 9.67 -1.25 9.35
CA ARG A 75 10.74 -1.62 10.27
C ARG A 75 11.97 -0.80 9.95
N THR A 76 12.52 -0.15 10.97
CA THR A 76 13.77 0.60 10.86
C THR A 76 14.73 0.06 11.91
N PRO A 77 15.88 -0.55 11.53
CA PRO A 77 16.71 -1.32 12.46
C PRO A 77 17.13 -0.62 13.76
N TYR A 78 17.22 0.71 13.73
CA TYR A 78 17.65 1.54 14.86
C TYR A 78 16.51 2.33 15.51
N ILE A 79 15.26 2.11 15.10
CA ILE A 79 14.07 2.69 15.74
C ILE A 79 13.27 1.54 16.34
N PRO A 80 13.34 1.35 17.68
CA PRO A 80 12.55 0.33 18.36
C PRO A 80 11.07 0.47 18.01
N GLY A 81 10.46 -0.59 17.50
CA GLY A 81 9.05 -0.59 17.11
C GLY A 81 8.73 -0.03 15.72
N GLY A 82 9.72 0.49 14.97
CA GLY A 82 9.51 0.98 13.60
C GLY A 82 8.88 2.38 13.54
N VAL A 83 8.39 2.75 12.35
CA VAL A 83 7.70 4.01 12.07
C VAL A 83 6.43 3.72 11.28
N ALA A 84 5.32 4.31 11.71
CA ALA A 84 4.05 4.24 10.99
C ALA A 84 3.69 5.61 10.38
N GLY A 85 3.08 5.56 9.20
CA GLY A 85 2.43 6.69 8.56
C GLY A 85 0.99 6.34 8.22
N GLU A 86 0.10 7.31 8.41
CA GLU A 86 -1.32 7.17 8.08
C GLU A 86 -1.76 8.35 7.22
N ASP A 87 -2.60 8.08 6.24
CA ASP A 87 -3.26 9.11 5.45
C ASP A 87 -4.69 8.73 5.11
N ALA A 88 -5.55 9.74 5.06
CA ALA A 88 -6.94 9.60 4.65
C ALA A 88 -7.26 10.57 3.53
N LYS A 89 -7.99 10.08 2.53
CA LYS A 89 -8.43 10.86 1.37
C LYS A 89 -9.86 10.50 1.01
N VAL A 90 -10.58 11.49 0.48
CA VAL A 90 -11.91 11.30 -0.10
C VAL A 90 -11.77 11.47 -1.61
N LEU A 91 -12.15 10.44 -2.36
CA LEU A 91 -12.22 10.44 -3.81
C LEU A 91 -13.67 10.60 -4.25
N ASN A 92 -13.93 11.39 -5.29
CA ASN A 92 -15.24 11.47 -5.91
C ASN A 92 -15.12 11.02 -7.37
N LEU A 93 -15.77 9.91 -7.70
CA LEU A 93 -15.73 9.28 -9.02
C LEU A 93 -16.94 9.71 -9.84
N SER A 94 -16.69 10.32 -11.00
CA SER A 94 -17.73 10.62 -11.99
C SER A 94 -18.19 9.35 -12.71
N ALA A 95 -19.45 9.33 -13.14
CA ALA A 95 -20.00 8.29 -14.00
C ALA A 95 -19.44 8.33 -15.43
#